data_AF-A0A9Q0L3T4-F1
#
_entry.id   AF-A0A9Q0L3T4-F1
#
_cell.length_a   1.000
_cell.length_b   1.000
_cell.length_c   1.000
_cell.angle_alpha   90.00
_cell.angle_beta   90.00
_cell.angle_gamma   90.00
#
_symmetry.space_group_name_H-M   'P 1'
#
loop_
_entity.id
_entity.type
_entity.pdbx_description
1 polymer ?
#
loop_
_entity_poly.entity_id
_entity_poly.type
_entity_poly.pdbx_seq_one_letter_code
_entity_poly.pdbx_strand_id
1 'polypeptide(L)'
;MLRLRFSLLMGLFNFSVVGVEKKKYIIHMAKSQMPASFNEHTHWYASNLESVSESAEMLYVYDNIIHGFSTRLTDQETKLLEGRLGILVVLPEMRYKVHTTWTPEFLGLDGNEGLFPQSSTASEIIVGVLDTGVWPESLSYDDKGLGPVPSTWIFWDLKLLLVELQESDRSEEAGGEHGADLMDFL
;
A
#
# COMPACT_ATOMS: atom_id res chain seq x y z
N MET A 1 68.81 -26.27 24.68
CA MET A 1 67.58 -25.53 25.06
C MET A 1 66.90 -25.03 23.80
N LEU A 2 65.81 -25.65 23.36
CA LEU A 2 65.04 -25.22 22.18
C LEU A 2 63.63 -24.84 22.66
N ARG A 3 63.27 -23.56 22.57
CA ARG A 3 61.97 -23.05 23.01
C ARG A 3 60.99 -23.03 21.84
N LEU A 4 60.04 -23.96 21.85
CA LEU A 4 58.94 -24.04 20.89
C LEU A 4 57.91 -22.93 21.22
N ARG A 5 57.65 -22.01 20.29
CA ARG A 5 56.62 -20.97 20.45
C ARG A 5 55.32 -21.46 19.80
N PHE A 6 54.33 -21.78 20.63
CA PHE A 6 52.95 -22.01 20.17
C PHE A 6 52.31 -20.65 19.89
N SER A 7 52.06 -20.36 18.60
CA SER A 7 51.24 -19.21 18.20
C SER A 7 49.79 -19.67 18.07
N LEU A 8 48.94 -19.25 19.01
CA LEU A 8 47.50 -19.52 18.97
C LEU A 8 46.86 -18.49 18.02
N LEU A 9 46.58 -18.89 16.79
CA LEU A 9 45.86 -18.08 15.82
C LEU A 9 44.36 -18.16 16.14
N MET A 10 43.83 -17.18 16.87
CA MET A 10 42.40 -17.07 17.14
C MET A 10 41.72 -16.54 15.88
N GLY A 11 41.18 -17.46 15.06
CA GLY A 11 40.45 -17.12 13.84
C GLY A 11 39.19 -16.32 14.16
N LEU A 12 39.12 -15.08 13.67
CA LEU A 12 37.91 -14.27 13.69
C LEU A 12 36.92 -14.85 12.68
N PHE A 13 35.98 -15.67 13.18
CA PHE A 13 34.80 -16.03 12.40
C PHE A 13 33.93 -14.77 12.25
N ASN A 14 33.94 -14.18 11.06
CA ASN A 14 32.96 -13.17 10.69
C ASN A 14 31.63 -13.90 10.46
N PHE A 15 30.78 -13.93 11.49
CA PHE A 15 29.40 -14.36 11.34
C PHE A 15 28.64 -13.23 10.66
N SER A 16 28.55 -13.27 9.33
CA SER A 16 27.61 -12.41 8.62
C SER A 16 26.21 -12.82 9.04
N VAL A 17 25.58 -12.01 9.90
CA VAL A 17 24.14 -12.10 10.16
C VAL A 17 23.47 -11.78 8.82
N VAL A 18 23.01 -12.81 8.13
CA VAL A 18 22.07 -12.64 7.02
C VAL A 18 20.81 -12.06 7.67
N GLY A 19 20.59 -10.76 7.51
CA GLY A 19 19.36 -10.12 7.96
C GLY A 19 18.18 -10.80 7.26
N VAL A 20 17.23 -11.32 8.04
CA VAL A 20 16.02 -11.90 7.46
C VAL A 20 15.19 -10.77 6.89
N GLU A 21 14.98 -10.79 5.57
CA GLU A 21 14.25 -9.74 4.87
C GLU A 21 12.77 -9.72 5.30
N LYS A 22 12.26 -8.54 5.64
CA LYS A 22 10.85 -8.30 5.91
C LYS A 22 10.19 -7.64 4.70
N LYS A 23 9.05 -8.17 4.27
CA LYS A 23 8.22 -7.62 3.19
C LYS A 23 6.95 -6.99 3.76
N LYS A 24 6.33 -6.08 3.02
CA LYS A 24 5.04 -5.48 3.44
C LYS A 24 3.89 -6.43 3.12
N TYR A 25 2.96 -6.54 4.06
CA TYR A 25 1.74 -7.34 3.94
C TYR A 25 0.52 -6.54 4.41
N ILE A 26 -0.63 -6.86 3.84
CA ILE A 26 -1.95 -6.46 4.29
C ILE A 26 -2.59 -7.66 4.98
N ILE A 27 -2.96 -7.48 6.24
CA ILE A 27 -3.58 -8.48 7.09
C ILE A 27 -5.07 -8.17 7.21
N HIS A 28 -5.92 -9.08 6.76
CA HIS A 28 -7.37 -8.95 6.90
C HIS A 28 -7.83 -9.72 8.15
N MET A 29 -8.61 -9.04 8.99
CA MET A 29 -9.08 -9.54 10.29
C MET A 29 -10.61 -9.66 10.32
N ALA A 30 -11.09 -10.77 10.87
CA ALA A 30 -12.49 -10.98 11.18
C ALA A 30 -12.88 -10.17 12.43
N LYS A 31 -13.22 -8.89 12.24
CA LYS A 31 -13.64 -7.99 13.33
C LYS A 31 -14.68 -8.60 14.28
N SER A 32 -15.62 -9.37 13.74
CA SER A 32 -16.68 -10.06 14.49
C SER A 32 -16.19 -11.20 15.40
N GLN A 33 -14.97 -11.71 15.21
CA GLN A 33 -14.36 -12.74 16.04
C GLN A 33 -13.50 -12.17 17.17
N MET A 34 -13.48 -10.84 17.35
CA MET A 34 -12.72 -10.22 18.43
C MET A 34 -13.15 -10.79 19.79
N PRO A 35 -12.23 -11.33 20.59
CA PRO A 35 -12.55 -11.83 21.92
C PRO A 35 -13.06 -10.70 22.83
N ALA A 36 -14.01 -11.01 23.71
CA ALA A 36 -14.59 -10.05 24.65
C ALA A 36 -13.58 -9.46 25.66
N SER A 37 -12.37 -10.02 25.75
CA SER A 37 -11.27 -9.47 26.56
C SER A 37 -10.67 -8.18 25.99
N PHE A 38 -10.97 -7.85 24.73
CA PHE A 38 -10.52 -6.63 24.07
C PHE A 38 -11.64 -5.61 23.98
N ASN A 39 -11.32 -4.35 24.27
CA ASN A 39 -12.26 -3.22 24.14
C ASN A 39 -12.17 -2.55 22.77
N GLU A 40 -11.02 -2.67 22.10
CA GLU A 40 -10.73 -2.05 20.81
C GLU A 40 -10.06 -3.07 19.89
N HIS A 41 -10.47 -3.05 18.61
CA HIS A 41 -9.94 -3.98 17.61
C HIS A 41 -8.45 -3.75 17.33
N THR A 42 -7.98 -2.51 17.42
CA THR A 42 -6.57 -2.12 17.30
C THR A 42 -5.68 -2.86 18.30
N HIS A 43 -6.08 -2.96 19.57
CA HIS A 43 -5.33 -3.70 20.59
C HIS A 43 -5.34 -5.21 20.32
N TRP A 44 -6.44 -5.75 19.81
CA TRP A 44 -6.49 -7.15 19.41
C TRP A 44 -5.57 -7.45 18.21
N TYR A 45 -5.51 -6.53 17.25
CA TYR A 45 -4.63 -6.66 16.08
C TYR A 45 -3.16 -6.57 16.49
N ALA A 46 -2.80 -5.60 17.32
CA ALA A 46 -1.46 -5.45 17.90
C ALA A 46 -1.03 -6.73 18.64
N SER A 47 -1.91 -7.28 19.47
CA SER A 47 -1.63 -8.51 20.21
C SER A 47 -1.38 -9.72 19.30
N ASN A 48 -2.12 -9.85 18.19
CA ASN A 48 -1.85 -10.90 17.20
C ASN A 48 -0.48 -10.71 16.54
N LEU A 49 -0.11 -9.47 16.20
CA LEU A 49 1.18 -9.15 15.58
C LEU A 49 2.36 -9.42 16.52
N GLU A 50 2.30 -8.91 17.76
CA GLU A 50 3.32 -9.10 18.80
C GLU A 50 3.55 -10.57 19.12
N SER A 51 2.50 -11.40 18.99
CA SER A 51 2.58 -12.83 19.26
C SER A 51 3.40 -13.63 18.25
N VAL A 52 3.76 -13.03 17.10
CA VAL A 52 4.56 -13.67 16.04
C VAL A 52 5.84 -12.91 15.73
N SER A 53 5.93 -11.62 16.08
CA SER A 53 7.11 -10.80 15.84
C SER A 53 7.33 -9.79 16.97
N GLU A 54 8.53 -9.82 17.57
CA GLU A 54 8.93 -8.86 18.62
C GLU A 54 9.30 -7.47 18.06
N SER A 55 9.47 -7.36 16.74
CA SER A 55 10.02 -6.17 16.07
C SER A 55 9.15 -5.64 14.94
N ALA A 56 7.96 -6.22 14.71
CA ALA A 56 7.03 -5.72 13.72
C ALA A 56 6.08 -4.70 14.36
N GLU A 57 5.77 -3.65 13.62
CA GLU A 57 4.79 -2.63 13.99
C GLU A 57 3.69 -2.56 12.93
N MET A 58 2.50 -2.13 13.34
CA MET A 58 1.42 -1.84 12.39
C MET A 58 1.72 -0.52 11.69
N LEU A 59 1.82 -0.54 10.36
CA LEU A 59 2.06 0.64 9.53
C LEU A 59 0.77 1.43 9.31
N TYR A 60 -0.34 0.73 9.15
CA TYR A 60 -1.66 1.32 8.98
C TYR A 60 -2.74 0.37 9.51
N VAL A 61 -3.85 0.92 10.00
CA VAL A 61 -5.02 0.17 10.45
C VAL A 61 -6.23 0.51 9.58
N TYR A 62 -6.84 -0.52 9.01
CA TYR A 62 -8.09 -0.42 8.26
C TYR A 62 -9.26 -0.70 9.22
N ASP A 63 -10.19 0.26 9.40
CA ASP A 63 -11.35 0.09 10.30
C ASP A 63 -12.72 0.49 9.72
N ASN A 64 -12.77 0.96 8.48
CA ASN A 64 -14.01 1.42 7.86
C ASN A 64 -14.70 0.34 7.02
N ILE A 65 -14.20 0.10 5.80
CA ILE A 65 -14.80 -0.85 4.83
C ILE A 65 -14.19 -2.25 4.98
N ILE A 66 -12.88 -2.28 5.25
CA ILE A 66 -12.10 -3.49 5.49
C ILE A 66 -11.53 -3.36 6.90
N HIS A 67 -11.42 -4.48 7.59
CA HIS A 67 -10.93 -4.53 8.96
C HIS A 67 -9.60 -5.27 9.03
N GLY A 68 -8.55 -4.61 9.50
CA GLY A 68 -7.23 -5.22 9.52
C GLY A 68 -6.11 -4.21 9.63
N PHE A 69 -4.91 -4.59 9.23
CA PHE A 69 -3.74 -3.71 9.30
C PHE A 69 -2.68 -4.06 8.26
N SER A 70 -1.78 -3.14 7.94
CA SER A 70 -0.57 -3.43 7.18
C SER A 70 0.66 -3.48 8.09
N THR A 71 1.64 -4.31 7.76
CA THR A 71 2.86 -4.49 8.56
C THR A 71 4.00 -5.04 7.72
N ARG A 72 5.21 -5.12 8.30
CA ARG A 72 6.39 -5.75 7.71
C ARG A 72 6.73 -7.04 8.46
N LEU A 73 6.75 -8.16 7.73
CA LEU A 73 6.99 -9.50 8.27
C LEU A 73 7.96 -10.28 7.39
N THR A 74 8.68 -11.21 8.02
CA THR A 74 9.42 -12.26 7.33
C THR A 74 8.47 -13.36 6.85
N ASP A 75 8.90 -14.15 5.87
CA ASP A 75 8.10 -15.28 5.36
C ASP A 75 7.75 -16.31 6.47
N GLN A 76 8.57 -16.42 7.51
CA GLN A 76 8.31 -17.29 8.67
C GLN A 76 7.25 -16.71 9.60
N GLU A 77 7.34 -15.42 9.94
CA GLU A 77 6.36 -14.74 10.79
C GLU A 77 4.98 -14.72 10.13
N THR A 78 4.91 -14.54 8.81
CA THR A 78 3.67 -14.61 8.02
C THR A 78 2.96 -15.95 8.19
N LYS A 79 3.68 -17.07 8.07
CA LYS A 79 3.10 -18.42 8.26
C LYS A 79 2.58 -18.65 9.67
N LEU A 80 3.26 -18.07 10.68
CA LEU A 80 2.79 -18.14 12.07
C LEU A 80 1.53 -17.30 12.26
N LEU A 81 1.44 -16.16 11.59
CA LEU A 81 0.30 -15.25 11.67
C LEU A 81 -0.95 -15.85 11.01
N GLU A 82 -0.82 -16.50 9.85
CA GLU A 82 -1.94 -17.15 9.13
C GLU A 82 -2.73 -18.15 9.99
N GLY A 83 -2.07 -18.79 10.97
CA GLY A 83 -2.71 -19.74 11.88
C GLY A 83 -3.43 -19.11 13.08
N ARG A 84 -3.44 -17.77 13.22
CA ARG A 84 -4.01 -17.10 14.39
C ARG A 84 -5.52 -16.89 14.26
N LEU A 85 -6.20 -16.88 15.41
CA LEU A 85 -7.63 -16.61 15.48
C LEU A 85 -7.94 -15.22 14.93
N GLY A 86 -8.94 -15.15 14.05
CA GLY A 86 -9.39 -13.89 13.47
C GLY A 86 -8.62 -13.45 12.23
N ILE A 87 -7.50 -14.11 11.87
CA ILE A 87 -6.82 -13.83 10.60
C ILE A 87 -7.61 -14.48 9.47
N LEU A 88 -8.10 -13.66 8.54
CA LEU A 88 -8.84 -14.12 7.35
C LEU A 88 -7.91 -14.35 6.17
N VAL A 89 -7.00 -13.41 5.92
CA VAL A 89 -6.00 -13.52 4.86
C VAL A 89 -4.77 -12.67 5.18
N VAL A 90 -3.60 -13.14 4.76
CA VAL A 90 -2.35 -12.38 4.74
C VAL A 90 -1.93 -12.20 3.28
N LEU A 91 -1.98 -10.98 2.77
CA LEU A 91 -1.70 -10.67 1.37
C LEU A 91 -0.39 -9.89 1.26
N PRO A 92 0.55 -10.28 0.39
CA PRO A 92 1.70 -9.43 0.10
C PRO A 92 1.21 -8.11 -0.51
N GLU A 93 1.81 -7.00 -0.09
CA GLU A 93 1.49 -5.70 -0.69
C GLU A 93 1.99 -5.67 -2.13
N MET A 94 1.08 -5.35 -3.06
CA MET A 94 1.40 -5.20 -4.48
C MET A 94 1.40 -3.72 -4.84
N ARG A 95 2.47 -3.29 -5.51
CA ARG A 95 2.53 -1.96 -6.13
C ARG A 95 1.94 -2.04 -7.53
N TYR A 96 0.92 -1.23 -7.78
CA TYR A 96 0.34 -1.07 -9.11
C TYR A 96 1.05 0.05 -9.86
N LYS A 97 1.34 -0.18 -11.14
CA LYS A 97 1.85 0.85 -12.05
C LYS A 97 0.70 1.51 -12.79
N VAL A 98 0.80 2.81 -13.02
CA VAL A 98 -0.18 3.54 -13.84
C VAL A 98 -0.13 3.00 -15.26
N HIS A 99 -1.30 2.65 -15.81
CA HIS A 99 -1.38 2.00 -17.13
C HIS A 99 -1.54 2.95 -18.31
N THR A 100 -1.82 4.24 -18.12
CA THR A 100 -2.22 5.10 -19.23
C THR A 100 -1.61 6.50 -19.18
N THR A 101 -1.10 6.96 -20.32
CA THR A 101 -0.75 8.37 -20.56
C THR A 101 -1.83 9.13 -21.35
N TRP A 102 -2.95 8.47 -21.72
CA TRP A 102 -4.04 9.09 -22.51
C TRP A 102 -5.44 8.60 -22.11
N THR A 103 -6.10 9.35 -21.22
CA THR A 103 -7.40 9.04 -20.60
C THR A 103 -8.63 9.13 -21.53
N PRO A 104 -8.71 10.06 -22.52
CA PRO A 104 -9.93 10.19 -23.34
C PRO A 104 -10.27 8.95 -24.18
N GLU A 105 -9.28 8.35 -24.86
CA GLU A 105 -9.48 7.10 -25.63
C GLU A 105 -9.75 5.91 -24.72
N PHE A 106 -9.05 5.81 -23.58
CA PHE A 106 -9.27 4.75 -22.60
C PHE A 106 -10.71 4.72 -22.07
N LEU A 107 -11.31 5.89 -21.87
CA LEU A 107 -12.69 6.03 -21.41
C LEU A 107 -13.72 6.06 -22.56
N GLY A 108 -13.28 5.94 -23.83
CA GLY A 108 -14.16 6.00 -25.00
C GLY A 108 -14.83 7.36 -25.20
N LEU A 109 -14.17 8.44 -24.78
CA LEU A 109 -14.65 9.83 -24.88
C LEU A 109 -14.13 10.54 -26.14
N ASP A 110 -13.57 9.79 -27.09
CA ASP A 110 -13.05 10.24 -28.38
C ASP A 110 -14.16 10.37 -29.46
N GLY A 111 -15.38 9.90 -29.16
CA GLY A 111 -16.55 10.04 -30.01
C GLY A 111 -17.20 11.44 -29.94
N ASN A 112 -17.73 11.91 -31.08
CA ASN A 112 -18.42 13.19 -31.22
C ASN A 112 -19.88 13.17 -30.70
N GLU A 113 -20.31 12.10 -30.03
CA GLU A 113 -21.64 11.98 -29.45
C GLU A 113 -21.58 12.33 -27.96
N GLY A 114 -22.30 13.39 -27.56
CA GLY A 114 -22.32 13.87 -26.19
C GLY A 114 -22.76 12.77 -25.22
N LEU A 115 -21.90 12.45 -24.25
CA LEU A 115 -22.08 11.38 -23.26
C LEU A 115 -23.29 11.60 -22.34
N PHE A 116 -23.85 12.81 -22.32
CA PHE A 116 -24.92 13.20 -21.43
C PHE A 116 -26.16 13.59 -22.26
N PRO A 117 -27.32 12.94 -22.03
CA PRO A 117 -28.57 13.44 -22.57
C PRO A 117 -28.79 14.88 -22.08
N GLN A 118 -29.46 15.72 -22.87
CA GLN A 118 -29.76 17.14 -22.58
C GLN A 118 -30.55 17.40 -21.27
N SER A 119 -30.75 16.41 -20.42
CA SER A 119 -31.36 16.54 -19.11
C SER A 119 -30.34 17.01 -18.06
N SER A 120 -30.79 17.87 -17.15
CA SER A 120 -30.07 18.41 -15.98
C SER A 120 -29.62 17.38 -14.93
N THR A 121 -29.54 16.10 -15.27
CA THR A 121 -29.28 15.00 -14.32
C THR A 121 -27.79 14.82 -14.02
N ALA A 122 -26.89 15.30 -14.89
CA ALA A 122 -25.45 15.17 -14.70
C ALA A 122 -24.90 15.97 -13.49
N SER A 123 -25.61 16.98 -12.99
CA SER A 123 -25.16 17.83 -11.88
C SER A 123 -25.25 17.17 -10.50
N GLU A 124 -25.86 15.98 -10.39
CA GLU A 124 -26.04 15.27 -9.11
C GLU A 124 -25.12 14.04 -8.97
N ILE A 125 -24.22 13.81 -9.92
CA ILE A 125 -23.35 12.62 -9.94
C ILE A 125 -21.99 12.97 -9.34
N ILE A 126 -21.52 12.17 -8.37
CA ILE A 126 -20.15 12.21 -7.87
C ILE A 126 -19.35 11.11 -8.56
N VAL A 127 -18.27 11.49 -9.26
CA VAL A 127 -17.32 10.56 -9.89
C VAL A 127 -16.03 10.57 -9.07
N GLY A 128 -15.70 9.45 -8.43
CA GLY A 128 -14.42 9.26 -7.76
C GLY A 128 -13.36 8.79 -8.74
N VAL A 129 -12.27 9.54 -8.88
CA VAL A 129 -11.13 9.18 -9.73
C VAL A 129 -9.96 8.80 -8.82
N LEU A 130 -9.48 7.56 -8.96
CA LEU A 130 -8.27 7.08 -8.28
C LEU A 130 -7.11 7.11 -9.28
N ASP A 131 -6.34 8.19 -9.24
CA ASP A 131 -5.20 8.45 -10.14
C ASP A 131 -4.07 9.16 -9.36
N THR A 132 -2.97 9.52 -10.02
CA THR A 132 -1.83 10.25 -9.44
C THR A 132 -2.17 11.67 -8.98
N GLY A 133 -3.37 12.14 -9.30
CA GLY A 133 -3.86 13.46 -8.95
C GLY A 133 -4.52 14.17 -10.14
N VAL A 134 -5.07 15.33 -9.86
CA VAL A 134 -5.57 16.27 -10.87
C VAL A 134 -4.80 17.58 -10.75
N TRP A 135 -4.88 18.44 -11.76
CA TRP A 135 -4.39 19.82 -11.71
C TRP A 135 -5.59 20.77 -11.59
N PRO A 136 -6.03 21.13 -10.37
CA PRO A 136 -7.22 21.96 -10.16
C PRO A 136 -7.14 23.32 -10.83
N GLU A 137 -5.93 23.81 -11.11
CA GLU A 137 -5.68 25.12 -11.74
C GLU A 137 -5.86 25.09 -13.26
N SER A 138 -5.98 23.91 -13.87
CA SER A 138 -6.20 23.79 -15.31
C SER A 138 -7.60 24.30 -15.69
N LEU A 139 -7.70 24.96 -16.85
CA LEU A 139 -8.98 25.48 -17.38
C LEU A 139 -10.03 24.38 -17.59
N SER A 140 -9.61 23.12 -17.75
CA SER A 140 -10.53 21.98 -17.84
C SER A 140 -11.32 21.73 -16.54
N TYR A 141 -10.89 22.32 -15.42
CA TYR A 141 -11.55 22.27 -14.12
C TYR A 141 -12.09 23.64 -13.66
N ASP A 142 -12.20 24.64 -14.56
CA ASP A 142 -12.82 25.94 -14.23
C ASP A 142 -14.32 25.74 -13.92
N ASP A 143 -14.71 26.03 -12.69
CA ASP A 143 -16.07 25.86 -12.18
C ASP A 143 -16.96 27.08 -12.44
N LYS A 144 -16.45 28.12 -13.11
CA LYS A 144 -17.24 29.31 -13.46
C LYS A 144 -18.50 28.95 -14.25
N GLY A 145 -19.63 29.39 -13.73
CA GLY A 145 -20.94 29.15 -14.33
C GLY A 145 -21.61 27.86 -13.86
N LEU A 146 -20.93 27.04 -13.06
CA LEU A 146 -21.56 25.96 -12.30
C LEU A 146 -22.28 26.55 -11.07
N GLY A 147 -23.37 25.89 -10.67
CA GLY A 147 -24.11 26.24 -9.45
C GLY A 147 -23.33 25.89 -8.18
N PRO A 148 -23.87 26.20 -6.98
CA PRO A 148 -23.23 25.82 -5.73
C PRO A 148 -23.09 24.30 -5.62
N VAL A 149 -22.00 23.84 -4.99
CA VAL A 149 -21.81 22.41 -4.68
C VAL A 149 -23.00 21.90 -3.86
N PRO A 150 -23.65 20.78 -4.26
CA PRO A 150 -24.79 20.24 -3.53
C PRO A 150 -24.43 19.92 -2.08
N SER A 151 -25.30 20.31 -1.14
CA SER A 151 -25.07 20.11 0.31
C SER A 151 -25.08 18.66 0.77
N THR A 152 -25.54 17.74 -0.08
CA THR A 152 -25.55 16.30 0.16
C THR A 152 -24.21 15.62 -0.12
N TRP A 153 -23.25 16.33 -0.73
CA TRP A 153 -21.94 15.76 -1.06
C TRP A 153 -21.07 15.67 0.19
N ILE A 154 -20.66 14.44 0.53
CA ILE A 154 -19.72 14.16 1.62
C ILE A 154 -18.32 14.09 1.00
N PHE A 155 -17.46 15.04 1.34
CA PHE A 155 -16.05 14.97 0.97
C PHE A 155 -15.33 13.99 1.90
N TRP A 156 -14.89 12.87 1.33
CA TRP A 156 -14.03 11.92 2.02
C TRP A 156 -12.59 12.40 1.90
N ASP A 157 -11.91 12.65 3.03
CA ASP A 157 -10.46 12.83 3.05
C ASP A 157 -9.79 11.46 2.83
N LEU A 158 -9.67 11.07 1.55
CA LEU A 158 -9.04 9.81 1.14
C LEU A 158 -7.53 9.93 1.26
N LYS A 159 -7.03 9.91 2.50
CA LYS A 159 -5.59 9.92 2.81
C LYS A 159 -4.87 8.59 2.53
N LEU A 160 -5.48 7.70 1.76
CA LEU A 160 -5.09 6.29 1.63
C LEU A 160 -3.98 6.02 0.59
N LEU A 161 -3.66 6.96 -0.30
CA LEU A 161 -2.64 6.73 -1.35
C LEU A 161 -1.46 7.70 -1.33
N LEU A 162 -1.62 8.90 -0.77
CA LEU A 162 -0.63 9.97 -0.90
C LEU A 162 0.66 9.75 -0.08
N VAL A 163 0.67 8.81 0.86
CA VAL A 163 1.88 8.49 1.65
C VAL A 163 2.79 7.49 0.94
N GLU A 164 2.26 6.58 0.10
CA GLU A 164 3.06 5.49 -0.48
C GLU A 164 3.85 5.90 -1.74
N LEU A 165 3.41 6.92 -2.48
CA LEU A 165 4.12 7.39 -3.68
C LEU A 165 5.39 8.18 -3.36
N GLN A 166 5.41 8.91 -2.25
CA GLN A 166 6.52 9.80 -1.93
C GLN A 166 7.75 9.08 -1.33
N GLU A 167 7.58 7.82 -0.91
CA GLU A 167 8.66 6.99 -0.36
C GLU A 167 9.31 6.08 -1.41
N SER A 168 8.63 5.84 -2.55
CA SER A 168 9.18 5.06 -3.67
C SER A 168 10.29 5.80 -4.40
N ASP A 169 10.11 7.11 -4.66
CA ASP A 169 11.10 7.92 -5.40
C ASP A 169 12.43 8.09 -4.65
N ARG A 170 12.42 7.99 -3.32
CA ARG A 170 13.66 8.14 -2.53
C ARG A 170 14.54 6.88 -2.53
N SER A 171 14.04 5.76 -3.05
CA SER A 171 14.75 4.46 -3.05
C SER A 171 15.40 4.09 -4.39
N GLU A 172 15.02 4.74 -5.51
CA GLU A 172 15.59 4.44 -6.84
C GLU A 172 16.83 5.29 -7.20
N GLU A 173 17.12 6.39 -6.49
CA GLU A 173 18.36 7.17 -6.75
C GLU A 173 19.66 6.52 -6.21
N ALA A 174 19.57 5.36 -5.53
CA ALA A 174 20.73 4.72 -4.90
C ALA A 174 21.33 3.51 -5.65
N GLY A 175 20.79 3.11 -6.81
CA GLY A 175 21.24 1.90 -7.53
C GLY A 175 21.36 2.12 -9.03
N GLY A 176 22.56 2.40 -9.51
CA GLY A 176 22.85 2.70 -10.92
C GLY A 176 22.70 1.52 -11.89
N GLU A 177 22.42 1.94 -13.13
CA GLU A 177 22.73 1.36 -14.46
C GLU A 177 22.50 -0.14 -14.75
N HIS A 178 21.72 -0.33 -15.83
CA HIS A 178 21.97 -1.13 -17.05
C HIS A 178 20.89 -2.17 -17.36
N GLY A 179 20.34 -2.11 -18.58
CA GLY A 179 19.57 -3.19 -19.19
C GLY A 179 18.26 -2.76 -19.83
N ALA A 180 18.34 -2.10 -20.98
CA ALA A 180 17.24 -2.05 -21.92
C ALA A 180 17.05 -3.44 -22.55
N ASP A 181 15.87 -4.04 -22.38
CA ASP A 181 15.28 -4.96 -23.36
C ASP A 181 13.83 -5.24 -22.96
N LEU A 182 12.91 -4.99 -23.89
CA LEU A 182 11.85 -5.92 -24.33
C LEU A 182 10.80 -5.16 -25.14
N MET A 183 10.96 -5.30 -26.46
CA MET A 183 9.85 -5.36 -27.41
C MET A 183 9.13 -6.71 -27.25
N ASP A 184 7.89 -6.71 -27.76
CA ASP A 184 6.99 -7.83 -28.06
C ASP A 184 5.98 -8.21 -26.98
N PHE A 185 4.76 -7.66 -27.14
CA PHE A 185 3.51 -8.33 -26.76
C PHE A 185 2.57 -8.32 -27.97
N LEU A 186 2.47 -9.49 -28.62
CA LEU A 186 1.20 -10.06 -29.07
C LEU A 186 0.72 -11.01 -27.97
#